data_AF-A0A3R6YBA2-F1
#
_entry.id   AF-A0A3R6YBA2-F1
#
_cell.length_a   1.000
_cell.length_b   1.000
_cell.length_c   1.000
_cell.angle_alpha   90.00
_cell.angle_beta   90.00
_cell.angle_gamma   90.00
#
_symmetry.space_group_name_H-M   'P 1'
#
loop_
_entity.id
_entity.type
_entity.pdbx_description
1 polymer ?
#
loop_
_entity_poly.entity_id
_entity_poly.type
_entity_poly.pdbx_seq_one_letter_code
_entity_poly.pdbx_strand_id
1 'polypeptide(L)'
;MKNEAKENIEYKAQIRKVCPMCEREVILRLTNQQTMELEEYQRYGGLIQDRMPSQDRFGREFIKTGYCPECQEMLFHTECEDSVSYIINGVVK
;
A
#
# COMPACT_ATOMS: atom_id res chain seq x y z
N MET A 1 -21.05 -15.65 -11.86
CA MET A 1 -20.68 -14.67 -10.82
C MET A 1 -20.12 -15.47 -9.66
N LYS A 2 -18.79 -15.45 -9.47
CA LYS A 2 -18.18 -16.17 -8.35
C LYS A 2 -18.39 -15.34 -7.10
N ASN A 3 -19.16 -15.89 -6.17
CA ASN A 3 -19.25 -15.40 -4.80
C ASN A 3 -17.89 -15.63 -4.15
N GLU A 4 -17.04 -14.62 -4.13
CA GLU A 4 -15.84 -14.63 -3.30
C GLU A 4 -16.26 -14.14 -1.92
N ALA A 5 -16.19 -15.05 -0.96
CA ALA A 5 -16.38 -14.74 0.45
C ALA A 5 -15.51 -13.52 0.77
N LYS A 6 -16.11 -12.45 1.27
CA LYS A 6 -15.37 -11.37 1.92
C LYS A 6 -14.70 -12.02 3.13
N GLU A 7 -13.47 -12.51 2.96
CA GLU A 7 -12.61 -12.80 4.10
C GLU A 7 -12.63 -11.55 4.98
N ASN A 8 -12.89 -11.74 6.27
CA ASN A 8 -12.75 -10.67 7.25
C ASN A 8 -11.25 -10.35 7.35
N ILE A 9 -10.74 -9.55 6.41
CA ILE A 9 -9.35 -9.11 6.39
C ILE A 9 -9.15 -8.23 7.62
N GLU A 10 -8.38 -8.75 8.56
CA GLU A 10 -8.02 -8.02 9.78
C GLU A 10 -6.77 -7.16 9.52
N TYR A 11 -6.95 -5.85 9.53
CA TYR A 11 -5.87 -4.88 9.46
C TYR A 11 -5.35 -4.54 10.86
N LYS A 12 -4.02 -4.49 11.01
CA LYS A 12 -3.34 -4.41 12.32
C LYS A 12 -2.36 -3.25 12.43
N ALA A 13 -1.87 -2.75 11.30
CA ALA A 13 -1.06 -1.55 11.24
C ALA A 13 -1.49 -0.66 10.07
N GLN A 14 -0.97 0.57 10.08
CA GLN A 14 -1.21 1.55 9.03
C GLN A 14 0.05 2.37 8.75
N ILE A 15 0.32 2.64 7.48
CA ILE A 15 1.37 3.56 7.03
C ILE A 15 0.68 4.80 6.46
N ARG A 16 1.06 5.98 6.95
CA ARG A 16 0.54 7.27 6.48
C ARG A 16 1.64 8.00 5.71
N LYS A 17 1.31 8.48 4.51
CA LYS A 17 2.21 9.30 3.69
C LYS A 17 1.42 10.37 2.94
N VAL A 18 2.08 11.48 2.62
CA VAL A 18 1.55 12.47 1.66
C VAL A 18 2.07 12.09 0.28
N CYS A 19 1.17 11.97 -0.69
CA CYS A 19 1.54 11.66 -2.06
C CYS A 19 2.35 12.83 -2.65
N PRO A 20 3.59 12.60 -3.14
CA PRO A 20 4.43 13.69 -3.66
C PRO A 20 3.90 14.28 -4.97
N MET A 21 2.92 13.64 -5.63
CA MET A 21 2.35 14.12 -6.89
C MET A 21 1.07 14.95 -6.71
N CYS A 22 0.15 14.50 -5.86
CA CYS A 22 -1.16 15.15 -5.69
C CYS A 22 -1.37 15.75 -4.30
N GLU A 23 -0.38 15.68 -3.41
CA GLU A 23 -0.39 16.28 -2.07
C GLU A 23 -1.51 15.77 -1.14
N ARG A 24 -2.22 14.72 -1.55
CA ARG A 24 -3.20 14.03 -0.71
C ARG A 24 -2.51 13.17 0.32
N GLU A 25 -3.03 13.20 1.54
CA GLU A 25 -2.65 12.21 2.54
C GLU A 25 -3.29 10.87 2.21
N VAL A 26 -2.49 9.81 2.26
CA VAL A 26 -2.94 8.44 2.01
C VAL A 26 -2.47 7.53 3.12
N ILE A 27 -3.36 6.63 3.53
CA ILE A 27 -3.11 5.61 4.53
C ILE A 27 -3.19 4.25 3.84
N LEU A 28 -2.11 3.47 3.90
CA LEU A 28 -2.14 2.05 3.55
C LEU A 28 -2.36 1.24 4.82
N ARG A 29 -3.39 0.40 4.83
CA ARG A 29 -3.66 -0.54 5.92
C ARG A 29 -2.96 -1.86 5.65
N LEU A 30 -2.39 -2.45 6.70
CA LEU A 30 -1.59 -3.66 6.61
C LEU A 30 -2.20 -4.79 7.44
N THR A 31 -2.18 -6.00 6.88
CA THR A 31 -2.48 -7.23 7.64
C THR A 31 -1.36 -7.55 8.63
N ASN A 32 -1.57 -8.54 9.50
CA ASN A 32 -0.51 -9.04 10.40
C ASN A 32 0.77 -9.42 9.65
N GLN A 33 0.64 -10.23 8.59
CA GLN A 33 1.78 -10.72 7.81
C GLN A 33 2.55 -9.56 7.16
N GLN A 34 1.84 -8.63 6.54
CA GLN A 34 2.44 -7.45 5.91
C GLN A 34 3.13 -6.53 6.93
N THR A 35 2.60 -6.46 8.16
CA THR A 35 3.21 -5.70 9.26
C THR A 35 4.55 -6.31 9.66
N MET A 36 4.61 -7.63 9.84
CA MET A 36 5.86 -8.33 10.18
C MET A 36 6.93 -8.18 9.09
N GLU A 37 6.53 -8.30 7.81
CA GLU A 37 7.43 -8.09 6.67
C GLU A 37 7.97 -6.65 6.62
N LEU A 38 7.13 -5.67 6.92
CA LEU A 38 7.55 -4.27 6.98
C LEU A 38 8.60 -4.05 8.08
N GLU A 39 8.38 -4.59 9.28
CA GLU A 39 9.30 -4.46 10.40
C GLU A 39 10.67 -5.07 10.08
N GLU A 40 10.69 -6.26 9.47
CA GLU A 40 11.91 -6.92 9.01
C GLU A 40 12.60 -6.13 7.90
N TYR A 41 11.84 -5.61 6.93
CA TYR A 41 12.37 -4.76 5.85
C TYR A 41 12.97 -3.46 6.41
N GLN A 42 12.32 -2.80 7.36
CA GLN A 42 12.82 -1.58 7.99
C GLN A 42 14.08 -1.84 8.81
N ARG A 43 14.18 -3.01 9.46
CA ARG A 43 15.34 -3.39 10.28
C ARG A 43 16.56 -3.78 9.45
N TYR A 44 16.37 -4.56 8.39
CA TYR A 44 17.47 -5.21 7.66
C TYR A 44 17.66 -4.72 6.22
N GLY A 45 16.71 -3.98 5.66
CA GLY A 45 16.73 -3.51 4.28
C GLY A 45 16.72 -4.65 3.25
N GLY A 46 17.17 -4.34 2.03
CA GLY A 46 17.22 -5.26 0.88
C GLY A 46 16.23 -4.89 -0.22
N LEU A 47 16.04 -5.79 -1.16
CA LEU A 47 15.06 -5.61 -2.24
C LEU A 47 13.64 -5.79 -1.69
N ILE A 48 12.80 -4.76 -1.86
CA ILE A 48 11.47 -4.74 -1.25
C ILE A 48 10.56 -5.85 -1.79
N GLN A 49 10.73 -6.30 -3.02
CA GLN A 49 9.99 -7.43 -3.58
C GLN A 49 10.32 -8.76 -2.90
N ASP A 50 11.54 -8.90 -2.37
CA ASP A 50 11.97 -10.11 -1.66
C ASP A 50 11.60 -10.05 -0.18
N ARG A 51 11.58 -8.84 0.40
CA ARG A 51 11.32 -8.60 1.82
C ARG A 51 9.85 -8.40 2.16
N MET A 52 9.06 -7.92 1.21
CA MET A 52 7.62 -7.71 1.35
C MET A 52 6.85 -8.44 0.23
N PRO A 53 6.96 -9.78 0.16
CA PRO A 53 6.28 -10.57 -0.87
C PRO A 53 4.75 -10.58 -0.72
N SER A 54 4.21 -10.32 0.48
CA SER A 54 2.77 -10.25 0.72
C SER A 54 2.12 -8.92 0.31
N GLN A 55 2.92 -7.93 -0.09
CA GLN A 55 2.45 -6.73 -0.73
C GLN A 55 2.39 -6.92 -2.25
N ASP A 56 1.48 -6.22 -2.92
CA ASP A 56 1.50 -6.14 -4.37
C ASP A 56 2.51 -5.07 -4.85
N ARG A 57 2.57 -4.82 -6.16
CA ARG A 57 3.48 -3.79 -6.70
C ARG A 57 3.10 -2.39 -6.22
N PHE A 58 1.81 -2.08 -6.09
CA PHE A 58 1.35 -0.75 -5.67
C PHE A 58 1.70 -0.47 -4.21
N GLY A 59 1.50 -1.47 -3.34
CA GLY A 59 1.81 -1.39 -1.92
C GLY A 59 3.31 -1.20 -1.69
N ARG A 60 4.15 -1.98 -2.38
CA ARG A 60 5.61 -1.81 -2.30
C ARG A 60 6.07 -0.43 -2.78
N GLU A 61 5.51 0.05 -3.88
CA GLU A 61 5.83 1.38 -4.39
C GLU A 61 5.39 2.47 -3.41
N PHE A 62 4.15 2.40 -2.88
CA PHE A 62 3.67 3.31 -1.86
C PHE A 62 4.58 3.32 -0.62
N ILE A 63 4.99 2.14 -0.13
CA ILE A 63 5.89 2.00 1.01
C ILE A 63 7.24 2.67 0.75
N LYS A 64 7.77 2.59 -0.48
CA LYS A 64 9.03 3.25 -0.83
C LYS A 64 8.89 4.75 -1.04
N THR A 65 7.98 5.17 -1.91
CA THR A 65 7.97 6.53 -2.46
C THR A 65 6.81 7.38 -1.97
N GLY A 66 5.71 6.75 -1.55
CA GLY A 66 4.49 7.42 -1.12
C GLY A 66 3.54 7.82 -2.25
N TYR A 67 3.81 7.46 -3.51
CA TYR A 67 2.84 7.67 -4.59
C TYR A 67 1.54 6.94 -4.27
N CYS A 68 0.41 7.66 -4.23
CA CYS A 68 -0.90 7.06 -4.02
C CYS A 68 -1.29 6.16 -5.20
N PRO A 69 -2.19 5.18 -4.99
CA PRO A 69 -2.61 4.27 -6.07
C PRO A 69 -3.10 5.02 -7.30
N GLU A 70 -3.97 6.02 -7.17
CA GLU A 70 -4.47 6.80 -8.33
C GLU A 70 -3.35 7.47 -9.16
N CYS A 71 -2.31 8.01 -8.50
CA CYS A 71 -1.18 8.59 -9.21
C CYS A 71 -0.29 7.52 -9.84
N GLN A 72 -0.10 6.38 -9.19
CA GLN A 72 0.61 5.24 -9.76
C GLN A 72 -0.10 4.70 -11.00
N GLU A 73 -1.44 4.60 -10.99
CA GLU A 73 -2.21 4.12 -12.13
C GLU A 73 -2.01 5.02 -13.36
N MET A 74 -2.02 6.33 -13.15
CA MET A 74 -1.74 7.31 -14.19
C MET A 74 -0.30 7.23 -14.70
N LEU A 75 0.69 7.06 -13.81
CA LEU A 75 2.12 7.02 -14.17
C LEU A 75 2.51 5.71 -14.87
N PHE A 76 1.91 4.59 -14.47
CA PHE A 76 2.29 3.25 -14.94
C PHE A 76 1.27 2.64 -15.91
N HIS A 77 0.19 3.35 -16.24
CA HIS A 77 -0.88 2.88 -17.12
C HIS A 77 -1.40 1.50 -16.75
N THR A 78 -1.61 1.28 -15.45
CA THR A 78 -1.98 -0.02 -14.90
C THR A 78 -2.92 0.18 -13.72
N GLU A 79 -3.90 -0.69 -13.51
CA GLU A 79 -4.91 -0.56 -12.44
C GLU A 79 -4.46 -1.20 -11.11
N CYS A 80 -4.92 -0.62 -10.00
CA CYS A 80 -4.71 -1.13 -8.64
C CYS A 80 -5.83 -2.10 -8.24
N GLU A 81 -5.49 -3.39 -8.18
CA GLU A 81 -6.44 -4.44 -7.82
C GLU A 81 -6.85 -4.37 -6.33
N ASP A 82 -5.95 -3.92 -5.45
CA ASP A 82 -6.16 -3.86 -4.00
C ASP A 82 -6.44 -2.43 -3.50
N SER A 83 -7.27 -1.68 -4.24
CA SER A 83 -7.67 -0.32 -3.85
C SER A 83 -8.33 -0.24 -2.46
N VAL A 84 -8.94 -1.34 -2.00
CA VAL A 84 -9.61 -1.42 -0.70
C VAL A 84 -8.63 -1.30 0.47
N SER A 85 -7.35 -1.61 0.32
CA SER A 85 -6.35 -1.47 1.38
C SER A 85 -5.97 -0.01 1.67
N TYR A 86 -6.35 0.93 0.79
CA TYR A 86 -5.99 2.34 0.89
C TYR A 86 -7.15 3.21 1.41
N ILE A 87 -6.82 4.21 2.22
CA ILE A 87 -7.72 5.31 2.58
C ILE A 87 -7.09 6.60 2.04
N ILE A 88 -7.78 7.28 1.13
CA ILE A 88 -7.32 8.52 0.51
C ILE A 88 -8.04 9.68 1.18
N ASN A 89 -7.29 10.51 1.89
CA ASN A 89 -7.76 11.72 2.53
C ASN A 89 -7.57 12.93 1.59
N GLY A 90 -8.03 14.10 2.05
CA GLY A 90 -7.92 15.35 1.30
C GLY A 90 -6.47 15.82 1.11
N VAL A 91 -6.33 16.90 0.34
CA VAL A 91 -5.06 17.61 0.16
C VAL A 91 -4.63 18.22 1.50
N VAL A 92 -3.38 18.00 1.90
CA VAL A 92 -2.81 18.60 3.10
C VAL A 92 -2.26 19.98 2.72
N LYS A 93 -3.10 21.01 2.81
CA LYS A 93 -2.72 22.42 2.64
C LYS A 93 -3.09 23.22 3.88
#